data_AF-A0A965V9F6-F1
#
_entry.id   AF-A0A965V9F6-F1
#
_cell.length_a   1.000
_cell.length_b   1.000
_cell.length_c   1.000
_cell.angle_alpha   90.00
_cell.angle_beta   90.00
_cell.angle_gamma   90.00
#
_symmetry.space_group_name_H-M   'P 1'
#
loop_
_entity.id
_entity.type
_entity.pdbx_description
1 polymer ?
#
loop_
_entity_poly.entity_id
_entity_poly.type
_entity_poly.pdbx_seq_one_letter_code
_entity_poly.pdbx_strand_id
1 'polypeptide(L)'
;MQTRTYAVVSGVIFFLLGIFGFVGFFVSSPPVNAPEMTIRTALGQLFGIFPVNSLLNVVHCLWGLVGILAFTSLKSSKSFATWSGYLAAVLSILGMMRFSHTFAGLMPLYSHNIWLHGIMALVSTLYASTKIQDALGVKSTSDQVDQFAAARKSAQERKPKDLDKAG
;
A
#
# COMPACT_ATOMS: atom_id res chain seq x y z
N MET A 1 2.73 -15.25 -4.34
CA MET A 1 1.42 -14.62 -4.65
C MET A 1 1.22 -13.33 -3.87
N GLN A 2 1.38 -13.33 -2.54
CA GLN A 2 1.24 -12.18 -1.64
C GLN A 2 1.86 -10.87 -2.17
N THR A 3 3.14 -10.86 -2.57
CA THR A 3 3.82 -9.66 -3.10
C THR A 3 3.21 -9.10 -4.39
N ARG A 4 2.70 -9.96 -5.28
CA ARG A 4 2.03 -9.52 -6.53
C ARG A 4 0.71 -8.85 -6.19
N THR A 5 -0.11 -9.49 -5.35
CA THR A 5 -1.37 -8.92 -4.86
C THR A 5 -1.13 -7.58 -4.16
N TYR A 6 -0.11 -7.49 -3.32
CA TYR A 6 0.29 -6.22 -2.71
C TYR A 6 0.61 -5.14 -3.76
N ALA A 7 1.41 -5.45 -4.78
CA ALA A 7 1.79 -4.48 -5.81
C ALA A 7 0.59 -3.92 -6.58
N VAL A 8 -0.35 -4.79 -7.00
CA VAL A 8 -1.55 -4.33 -7.72
C VAL A 8 -2.51 -3.58 -6.81
N VAL A 9 -2.75 -4.06 -5.58
CA VAL A 9 -3.69 -3.41 -4.64
C VAL A 9 -3.19 -2.02 -4.25
N SER A 10 -1.92 -1.92 -3.85
CA SER A 10 -1.30 -0.61 -3.56
C SER A 10 -1.28 0.27 -4.80
N GLY A 11 -0.97 -0.27 -5.98
CA GLY A 11 -1.02 0.44 -7.25
C GLY A 11 -2.39 1.05 -7.54
N VAL A 12 -3.46 0.27 -7.41
CA VAL A 12 -4.84 0.74 -7.59
C VAL A 12 -5.19 1.82 -6.56
N ILE A 13 -4.84 1.62 -5.29
CA ILE A 13 -5.10 2.61 -4.23
C ILE A 13 -4.42 3.94 -4.57
N PHE A 14 -3.12 3.94 -4.88
CA PHE A 14 -2.39 5.17 -5.22
C PHE A 14 -2.91 5.83 -6.48
N PHE A 15 -3.27 5.05 -7.49
CA PHE A 15 -3.87 5.59 -8.70
C PHE A 15 -5.18 6.32 -8.38
N LEU A 16 -6.07 5.70 -7.60
CA LEU A 16 -7.32 6.32 -7.17
C LEU A 16 -7.10 7.56 -6.30
N LEU A 17 -6.15 7.54 -5.37
CA LEU A 17 -5.80 8.71 -4.56
C LEU A 17 -5.34 9.88 -5.45
N GLY A 18 -4.54 9.61 -6.47
CA GLY A 18 -4.12 10.62 -7.45
C GLY A 18 -5.30 11.20 -8.23
N ILE A 19 -6.22 10.36 -8.71
CA ILE A 19 -7.44 10.81 -9.39
C ILE A 19 -8.34 11.63 -8.46
N PHE A 20 -8.60 11.17 -7.25
CA PHE A 20 -9.44 11.88 -6.29
C PHE A 20 -8.84 13.22 -5.87
N GLY A 21 -7.52 13.33 -5.82
CA GLY A 21 -6.84 14.60 -5.56
C GLY A 21 -7.11 15.68 -6.61
N PHE A 22 -7.56 15.33 -7.82
CA PHE A 22 -7.97 16.28 -8.85
C PHE A 22 -9.47 16.57 -8.86
N VAL A 23 -10.27 15.80 -8.12
CA VAL A 23 -11.72 15.93 -8.07
C VAL A 23 -12.10 16.76 -6.85
N GLY A 24 -12.54 18.00 -7.07
CA GLY A 24 -12.85 18.97 -6.02
C GLY A 24 -13.86 18.47 -4.97
N PHE A 25 -14.74 17.52 -5.31
CA PHE A 25 -15.66 16.88 -4.36
C PHE A 25 -14.94 16.19 -3.19
N PHE A 26 -13.75 15.61 -3.41
CA PHE A 26 -12.98 14.92 -2.38
C PHE A 26 -11.94 15.80 -1.70
N VAL A 27 -11.73 17.03 -2.18
CA VAL A 27 -10.65 17.92 -1.74
C VAL A 27 -11.22 19.16 -1.06
N SER A 28 -10.95 19.28 0.24
CA SER A 28 -11.29 20.47 1.03
C SER A 28 -10.18 21.52 0.94
N SER A 29 -10.51 22.76 1.28
CA SER A 29 -9.52 23.85 1.35
C SER A 29 -8.38 23.51 2.31
N PRO A 30 -7.14 23.96 2.02
CA PRO A 30 -6.02 23.75 2.92
C PRO A 30 -6.22 24.51 4.24
N PRO A 31 -5.63 24.03 5.36
CA PRO A 31 -5.76 24.70 6.65
C PRO A 31 -5.05 26.05 6.65
N VAL A 32 -5.51 26.99 7.48
CA VAL A 32 -4.97 28.36 7.56
C VAL A 32 -3.47 28.39 7.84
N ASN A 33 -2.97 27.41 8.60
CA ASN A 33 -1.56 27.29 8.99
C ASN A 33 -0.78 26.31 8.10
N ALA A 34 -1.23 26.06 6.86
CA ALA A 34 -0.49 25.22 5.94
C ALA A 34 0.88 25.84 5.60
N PRO A 35 1.95 25.03 5.50
CA PRO A 35 3.25 25.50 5.00
C PRO A 35 3.13 26.15 3.61
N GLU A 36 4.00 27.12 3.34
CA GLU A 36 4.08 27.71 2.01
C GLU A 36 4.52 26.68 0.96
N MET A 37 3.93 26.80 -0.22
CA MET A 37 4.10 25.88 -1.34
C MET A 37 4.38 26.67 -2.61
N THR A 38 5.39 26.24 -3.36
CA THR A 38 5.70 26.77 -4.69
C THR A 38 4.62 26.35 -5.69
N ILE A 39 4.20 25.08 -5.63
CA ILE A 39 3.12 24.54 -6.46
C ILE A 39 1.82 24.55 -5.65
N ARG A 40 0.95 25.52 -5.98
CA ARG A 40 -0.34 25.75 -5.29
C ARG A 40 -1.55 25.24 -6.05
N THR A 41 -1.38 24.80 -7.30
CA THR A 41 -2.47 24.26 -8.11
C THR A 41 -3.03 22.99 -7.47
N ALA A 42 -4.36 22.91 -7.35
CA ALA A 42 -5.06 21.83 -6.65
C ALA A 42 -4.56 21.59 -5.20
N LEU A 43 -4.01 22.62 -4.55
CA LEU A 43 -3.59 22.53 -3.15
C LEU A 43 -4.81 22.44 -2.23
N GLY A 44 -4.87 21.40 -1.41
CA GLY A 44 -5.97 21.18 -0.48
C GLY A 44 -5.77 19.96 0.41
N GLN A 45 -6.84 19.51 1.05
CA GLN A 45 -6.85 18.30 1.85
C GLN A 45 -7.79 17.24 1.25
N LEU A 46 -7.21 16.18 0.72
CA LEU A 46 -7.95 15.00 0.27
C LEU A 46 -8.60 14.32 1.49
N PHE A 47 -9.90 14.07 1.38
CA PHE A 47 -10.77 13.58 2.46
C PHE A 47 -10.69 14.42 3.75
N GLY A 48 -10.30 15.70 3.63
CA GLY A 48 -10.17 16.63 4.75
C GLY A 48 -8.95 16.41 5.65
N ILE A 49 -8.10 15.40 5.40
CA ILE A 49 -6.97 15.07 6.28
C ILE A 49 -5.62 14.96 5.59
N PHE A 50 -5.58 14.58 4.30
CA PHE A 50 -4.33 14.37 3.56
C PHE A 50 -3.96 15.58 2.72
N PRO A 51 -2.91 16.32 3.05
CA PRO A 51 -2.46 17.43 2.21
C PRO A 51 -2.05 16.95 0.82
N VAL A 52 -2.64 17.52 -0.23
CA VAL A 52 -2.36 17.20 -1.63
C VAL A 52 -2.15 18.45 -2.46
N ASN A 53 -1.46 18.31 -3.58
CA ASN A 53 -1.42 19.30 -4.65
C ASN A 53 -1.28 18.60 -6.02
N SER A 54 -1.31 19.38 -7.10
CA SER A 54 -1.27 18.83 -8.46
C SER A 54 -0.06 17.91 -8.70
N LEU A 55 1.13 18.28 -8.21
CA LEU A 55 2.32 17.46 -8.38
C LEU A 55 2.19 16.12 -7.64
N LEU A 56 1.80 16.16 -6.37
CA LEU A 56 1.64 14.94 -5.58
C LEU A 56 0.58 14.01 -6.19
N ASN A 57 -0.50 14.56 -6.73
CA ASN A 57 -1.55 13.78 -7.39
C ASN A 57 -1.03 13.09 -8.66
N VAL A 58 -0.23 13.77 -9.48
CA VAL A 58 0.43 13.15 -10.64
C VAL A 58 1.38 12.05 -10.18
N VAL A 59 2.19 12.29 -9.14
CA VAL A 59 3.10 11.30 -8.58
C VAL A 59 2.32 10.07 -8.10
N HIS A 60 1.20 10.24 -7.40
CA HIS A 60 0.32 9.14 -7.00
C HIS A 60 -0.24 8.36 -8.19
N CYS A 61 -0.71 9.04 -9.24
CA CYS A 61 -1.17 8.38 -10.47
C CYS A 61 -0.05 7.56 -11.13
N LEU A 62 1.13 8.14 -11.31
CA LEU A 62 2.26 7.46 -11.94
C LEU A 62 2.75 6.28 -11.09
N TRP A 63 2.89 6.46 -9.78
CA TRP A 63 3.28 5.40 -8.87
C TRP A 63 2.25 4.26 -8.84
N GLY A 64 0.96 4.63 -8.86
CA GLY A 64 -0.13 3.69 -8.96
C GLY A 64 -0.08 2.84 -10.22
N LEU A 65 0.17 3.48 -11.37
CA LEU A 65 0.32 2.79 -12.65
C LEU A 65 1.52 1.83 -12.64
N VAL A 66 2.67 2.25 -12.09
CA VAL A 66 3.84 1.37 -11.94
C VAL A 66 3.50 0.14 -11.09
N GLY A 67 2.76 0.31 -9.99
CA GLY A 67 2.33 -0.80 -9.13
C GLY A 67 1.41 -1.80 -9.84
N ILE A 68 0.45 -1.30 -10.62
CA ILE A 68 -0.44 -2.13 -11.46
C ILE A 68 0.37 -2.92 -12.50
N LEU A 69 1.29 -2.25 -13.21
CA LEU A 69 2.14 -2.90 -14.22
C LEU A 69 3.12 -3.90 -13.59
N ALA A 70 3.59 -3.62 -12.37
CA ALA A 70 4.50 -4.50 -11.64
C ALA A 70 3.88 -5.85 -11.26
N PHE A 71 2.55 -5.99 -11.31
CA PHE A 71 1.83 -7.25 -11.08
C PHE A 71 2.21 -8.35 -12.06
N THR A 72 2.65 -7.98 -13.28
CA THR A 72 2.92 -8.91 -14.39
C THR A 72 3.98 -9.98 -14.05
N SER A 73 4.96 -9.68 -13.20
CA SER A 73 5.97 -10.65 -12.77
C SER A 73 6.28 -10.56 -11.27
N LEU A 74 6.75 -11.66 -10.66
CA LEU A 74 7.17 -11.65 -9.26
C LEU A 74 8.39 -10.76 -9.04
N LYS A 75 9.32 -10.71 -9.99
CA LYS A 75 10.53 -9.88 -9.90
C LYS A 75 10.18 -8.40 -9.89
N SER A 76 9.30 -7.95 -10.80
CA SER A 76 8.82 -6.56 -10.83
C SER A 76 8.03 -6.21 -9.57
N SER A 77 7.13 -7.09 -9.11
CA SER A 77 6.37 -6.87 -7.88
C SER A 77 7.27 -6.71 -6.64
N LYS A 78 8.31 -7.55 -6.53
CA LYS A 78 9.32 -7.43 -5.46
C LYS A 78 10.09 -6.12 -5.55
N SER A 79 10.57 -5.77 -6.75
CA SER A 79 11.28 -4.50 -6.97
C SER A 79 10.42 -3.29 -6.58
N PHE A 80 9.15 -3.27 -7.02
CA PHE A 80 8.19 -2.23 -6.68
C PHE A 80 7.96 -2.13 -5.17
N ALA A 81 7.75 -3.26 -4.48
CA ALA A 81 7.59 -3.27 -3.02
C ALA A 81 8.85 -2.76 -2.31
N THR A 82 10.05 -3.17 -2.74
CA THR A 82 11.31 -2.70 -2.15
C THR A 82 11.47 -1.19 -2.30
N TRP A 83 11.31 -0.66 -3.52
CA TRP A 83 11.44 0.78 -3.78
C TRP A 83 10.35 1.60 -3.10
N SER A 84 9.11 1.08 -3.04
CA SER A 84 8.03 1.70 -2.26
C SER A 84 8.41 1.80 -0.78
N GLY A 85 9.02 0.75 -0.22
CA GLY A 85 9.50 0.74 1.16
C GLY A 85 10.54 1.82 1.43
N TYR A 86 11.57 1.90 0.57
CA TYR A 86 12.63 2.90 0.73
C TYR A 86 12.14 4.33 0.52
N LEU A 87 11.40 4.60 -0.55
CA LEU A 87 10.90 5.95 -0.82
C LEU A 87 9.95 6.41 0.29
N ALA A 88 9.05 5.55 0.75
CA ALA A 88 8.15 5.87 1.85
C ALA A 88 8.91 6.13 3.15
N ALA A 89 9.95 5.35 3.47
CA ALA A 89 10.77 5.57 4.64
C ALA A 89 11.46 6.94 4.58
N VAL A 90 12.07 7.28 3.45
CA VAL A 90 12.71 8.59 3.25
C VAL A 90 11.70 9.72 3.38
N LEU A 91 10.55 9.63 2.71
CA LEU A 91 9.51 10.67 2.76
C LEU A 91 8.92 10.83 4.17
N SER A 92 8.72 9.73 4.90
CA SER A 92 8.27 9.77 6.29
C SER A 92 9.30 10.46 7.19
N ILE A 93 10.58 10.11 7.05
CA ILE A 93 11.66 10.71 7.84
C ILE A 93 11.76 12.21 7.53
N LEU A 94 11.77 12.59 6.25
CA LEU A 94 11.81 13.99 5.82
C LEU A 94 10.61 14.78 6.38
N GLY A 95 9.40 14.22 6.31
CA GLY A 95 8.21 14.88 6.84
C GLY A 95 8.22 15.09 8.36
N MET A 96 8.92 14.23 9.11
CA MET A 96 9.13 14.41 10.56
C MET A 96 10.14 15.51 10.89
N MET A 97 11.02 15.88 9.95
CA MET A 97 12.00 16.95 10.18
C MET A 97 11.32 18.31 10.13
N ARG A 98 11.55 19.14 11.15
CA ARG A 98 10.94 20.48 11.28
C ARG A 98 11.19 21.44 10.11
N PHE A 99 12.25 21.21 9.33
CA PHE A 99 12.60 22.05 8.17
C PHE A 99 12.15 21.45 6.82
N SER A 100 11.60 20.23 6.80
CA SER A 100 11.26 19.48 5.57
C SER A 100 9.80 19.04 5.54
N HIS A 101 8.90 19.87 6.10
CA HIS A 101 7.45 19.67 6.01
C HIS A 101 6.93 19.64 4.57
N THR A 102 7.72 20.09 3.60
CA THR A 102 7.44 19.98 2.17
C THR A 102 8.68 19.44 1.46
N PHE A 103 8.48 18.78 0.32
CA PHE A 103 9.60 18.38 -0.54
C PHE A 103 10.06 19.60 -1.34
N ALA A 104 10.94 20.42 -0.74
CA ALA A 104 11.43 21.68 -1.32
C ALA A 104 10.30 22.63 -1.81
N GLY A 105 9.17 22.66 -1.10
CA GLY A 105 7.99 23.45 -1.49
C GLY A 105 7.17 22.88 -2.65
N LEU A 106 7.55 21.73 -3.22
CA LEU A 106 6.92 21.15 -4.41
C LEU A 106 5.74 20.23 -4.09
N MET A 107 5.85 19.41 -3.04
CA MET A 107 4.76 18.55 -2.60
C MET A 107 4.66 18.48 -1.06
N PRO A 108 3.44 18.33 -0.50
CA PRO A 108 3.24 18.26 0.95
C PRO A 108 3.81 16.98 1.57
N LEU A 109 4.62 17.11 2.63
CA LEU A 109 5.15 15.99 3.43
C LEU A 109 4.69 16.02 4.90
N TYR A 110 3.78 16.93 5.25
CA TYR A 110 3.35 17.18 6.63
C TYR A 110 2.03 16.49 6.97
N SER A 111 1.62 16.61 8.25
CA SER A 111 0.35 16.06 8.76
C SER A 111 0.24 14.54 8.51
N HIS A 112 -0.94 14.05 8.12
CA HIS A 112 -1.24 12.64 7.90
C HIS A 112 -0.39 11.99 6.80
N ASN A 113 0.25 12.76 5.92
CA ASN A 113 1.18 12.22 4.94
C ASN A 113 2.38 11.55 5.63
N ILE A 114 2.88 12.07 6.75
CA ILE A 114 4.00 11.47 7.49
C ILE A 114 3.66 10.02 7.86
N TRP A 115 2.50 9.84 8.51
CA TRP A 115 2.03 8.55 8.98
C TRP A 115 1.70 7.59 7.84
N LEU A 116 1.08 8.11 6.76
CA LEU A 116 0.80 7.32 5.57
C LEU A 116 2.08 6.72 4.97
N HIS A 117 3.12 7.55 4.82
CA HIS A 117 4.42 7.08 4.32
C HIS A 117 5.11 6.14 5.32
N GLY A 118 5.03 6.39 6.62
CA GLY A 118 5.58 5.48 7.63
C GLY A 118 4.94 4.08 7.60
N ILE A 119 3.60 4.03 7.54
CA ILE A 119 2.86 2.76 7.42
C ILE A 119 3.18 2.09 6.08
N MET A 120 3.22 2.85 4.99
CA MET A 120 3.60 2.33 3.68
C MET A 120 5.01 1.74 3.71
N ALA A 121 5.97 2.40 4.35
CA ALA A 121 7.35 1.93 4.46
C ALA A 121 7.41 0.55 5.13
N LEU A 122 6.69 0.41 6.25
CA LEU A 122 6.59 -0.85 6.97
C LEU A 122 5.97 -1.92 6.09
N VAL A 123 4.73 -1.71 5.63
CA VAL A 123 3.97 -2.70 4.85
C VAL A 123 4.72 -3.11 3.57
N SER A 124 5.26 -2.15 2.82
CA SER A 124 6.07 -2.42 1.63
C SER A 124 7.25 -3.33 1.92
N THR A 125 7.98 -3.05 3.00
CA THR A 125 9.16 -3.83 3.41
C THR A 125 8.78 -5.25 3.82
N LEU A 126 7.65 -5.42 4.53
CA LEU A 126 7.09 -6.75 4.84
C LEU A 126 6.82 -7.54 3.55
N TYR A 127 6.16 -6.92 2.56
CA TYR A 127 5.79 -7.61 1.32
C TYR A 127 6.96 -7.79 0.32
N ALA A 128 8.04 -7.01 0.47
CA ALA A 128 9.25 -7.13 -0.32
C ALA A 128 10.13 -8.33 0.10
N SER A 129 10.18 -8.64 1.41
CA SER A 129 11.09 -9.65 1.98
C SER A 129 10.36 -10.92 2.40
N THR A 130 10.69 -12.04 1.76
CA THR A 130 10.14 -13.36 2.12
C THR A 130 10.60 -13.78 3.52
N LYS A 131 11.85 -13.48 3.90
CA LYS A 131 12.35 -13.76 5.25
C LYS A 131 11.52 -13.10 6.34
N ILE A 132 11.07 -11.87 6.09
CA ILE A 132 10.22 -11.13 7.03
C ILE A 132 8.81 -11.74 7.07
N GLN A 133 8.27 -12.15 5.91
CA GLN A 133 6.99 -12.86 5.84
C GLN A 133 7.04 -14.16 6.66
N ASP A 134 8.10 -14.94 6.51
CA ASP A 134 8.31 -16.20 7.20
C ASP A 134 8.44 -15.98 8.72
N ALA A 135 9.23 -14.99 9.15
CA ALA A 135 9.41 -14.65 10.56
C ALA A 135 8.11 -14.18 11.24
N LEU A 136 7.20 -13.56 10.49
CA LEU A 136 5.90 -13.10 10.99
C LEU A 136 4.77 -14.13 10.77
N GLY A 137 5.09 -15.33 10.26
CA GLY A 137 4.09 -16.37 10.02
C GLY A 137 3.06 -16.02 8.94
N VAL A 138 3.41 -15.13 8.01
CA VAL A 138 2.55 -14.74 6.89
C VAL A 138 2.47 -15.91 5.90
N LYS A 139 1.47 -16.77 6.09
CA LYS A 139 1.27 -17.97 5.25
C LYS A 139 1.09 -17.60 3.80
N SER A 140 1.80 -18.26 2.90
CA SER A 140 1.57 -18.11 1.48
C SER A 140 0.25 -18.77 1.07
N THR A 141 -0.28 -18.39 -0.10
CA THR A 141 -1.50 -18.99 -0.65
C THR A 141 -1.35 -20.50 -0.87
N SER A 142 -0.15 -20.97 -1.26
CA SER A 142 0.12 -22.41 -1.37
C SER A 142 0.03 -23.10 -0.01
N ASP A 143 0.59 -22.50 1.04
CA ASP A 143 0.51 -23.09 2.39
C ASP A 143 -0.95 -23.19 2.87
N GLN A 144 -1.80 -22.22 2.51
CA GLN A 144 -3.23 -22.27 2.80
C GLN A 144 -3.94 -23.37 2.02
N VAL A 145 -3.63 -23.52 0.73
CA VAL A 145 -4.22 -24.58 -0.12
C VAL A 145 -3.79 -25.96 0.37
N ASP A 146 -2.52 -26.14 0.71
CA ASP A 146 -1.99 -27.41 1.22
C ASP A 146 -2.60 -27.77 2.57
N GLN A 147 -2.75 -26.78 3.47
CA GLN A 147 -3.45 -26.96 4.74
C GLN A 147 -4.92 -27.36 4.52
N PHE A 148 -5.61 -26.73 3.56
CA PHE A 148 -7.00 -27.05 3.25
C PHE A 148 -7.15 -28.44 2.62
N ALA A 149 -6.24 -28.81 1.71
CA ALA A 149 -6.20 -30.14 1.10
C ALA A 149 -5.96 -31.23 2.16
N ALA A 150 -5.02 -31.00 3.08
CA ALA A 150 -4.77 -31.89 4.21
C ALA A 150 -6.01 -32.02 5.13
N ALA A 151 -6.66 -30.91 5.47
CA ALA A 151 -7.88 -30.91 6.27
C ALA A 151 -9.02 -31.68 5.59
N ARG A 152 -9.19 -31.52 4.28
CA ARG A 152 -10.17 -32.26 3.48
C ARG A 152 -9.90 -33.76 3.49
N LYS A 153 -8.64 -34.18 3.34
CA LYS A 153 -8.25 -35.58 3.37
C LYS A 153 -8.57 -36.22 4.73
N SER A 154 -8.19 -35.55 5.82
CA SER A 154 -8.49 -36.01 7.19
C SER A 154 -9.99 -36.10 7.48
N ALA A 155 -10.80 -35.17 6.96
CA ALA A 155 -12.26 -35.23 7.10
C ALA A 155 -12.88 -36.39 6.32
N GLN A 156 -12.32 -36.73 5.15
CA GLN A 156 -12.76 -37.85 4.34
C GLN A 156 -12.40 -39.20 4.96
N GLU A 157 -11.23 -39.31 5.60
CA GLU A 157 -10.80 -40.50 6.36
C GLU A 157 -11.58 -40.71 7.66
N ARG A 158 -12.10 -39.63 8.27
CA ARG A 158 -12.96 -39.70 9.47
C ARG A 158 -14.42 -40.03 9.18
N LYS A 159 -14.83 -40.16 7.91
CA LYS A 159 -16.21 -40.53 7.58
C LYS A 159 -16.43 -41.98 8.08
N PRO A 160 -17.29 -42.22 9.08
CA PRO A 160 -17.44 -43.54 9.69
C PRO A 160 -17.86 -44.57 8.64
N LYS A 161 -17.16 -45.73 8.62
CA LYS A 161 -17.49 -46.90 7.79
C LYS A 161 -18.77 -47.62 8.25
N ASP A 162 -19.40 -47.08 9.28
CA ASP A 162 -20.41 -47.72 10.12
C ASP A 162 -21.84 -47.37 9.69
N LEU A 163 -22.02 -46.44 8.72
CA LEU A 163 -23.33 -46.16 8.12
C LEU A 163 -23.83 -47.27 7.18
N ASP A 164 -22.96 -48.19 6.74
CA ASP A 164 -23.32 -49.30 5.85
C ASP A 164 -23.78 -50.56 6.61
N LYS A 165 -23.88 -50.52 7.95
CA LYS A 165 -24.29 -51.68 8.80
C LYS A 165 -25.66 -51.52 9.48
N ALA A 166 -26.44 -50.48 9.15
CA ALA A 166 -27.72 -50.20 9.78
C ALA A 166 -28.96 -50.58 8.93
N GLY A 167 -28.79 -51.41 7.90
CA GLY A 167 -29.88 -51.92 7.05
C GLY A 167 -29.95 -53.44 7.06
#